data_AF-A0A0M8VD69-F1
#
_entry.id   AF-A0A0M8VD69-F1
#
_cell.length_a   1.000
_cell.length_b   1.000
_cell.length_c   1.000
_cell.angle_alpha   90.00
_cell.angle_beta   90.00
_cell.angle_gamma   90.00
#
_symmetry.space_group_name_H-M   'P 1'
#
loop_
_entity.id
_entity.type
_entity.pdbx_description
1 polymer ?
#
loop_
_entity_poly.entity_id
_entity_poly.type
_entity_poly.pdbx_seq_one_letter_code
_entity_poly.pdbx_strand_id
1 'polypeptide(L)'
;ASLPVEALHGIGPRQAEILRDYGIHRVGLLAAVPPATVQRLLGGRAGRTAADRARGIDPRPVVPRTLPPAATVRHTFDHHILDGAAVRATLLDLVVQLGLLLRRRDQAPRALTLTLRFAGGTRWEKTRRL
;
A
#
# COMPACT_ATOMS: atom_id res chain seq x y z
N ALA A 1 -15.26 5.86 -23.05
CA ALA A 1 -13.79 6.08 -23.17
C ALA A 1 -13.09 4.81 -23.63
N SER A 2 -12.10 4.93 -24.52
CA SER A 2 -11.32 3.82 -25.09
C SER A 2 -10.23 3.27 -24.15
N LEU A 3 -10.05 3.90 -22.98
CA LEU A 3 -9.04 3.50 -22.01
C LEU A 3 -9.27 2.07 -21.50
N PRO A 4 -8.20 1.27 -21.36
CA PRO A 4 -8.30 -0.07 -20.81
C PRO A 4 -8.58 0.02 -19.30
N VAL A 5 -9.20 -1.01 -18.72
CA VAL A 5 -9.74 -0.93 -17.35
C VAL A 5 -8.67 -0.77 -16.26
N GLU A 6 -7.43 -1.18 -16.55
CA GLU A 6 -6.25 -1.06 -15.69
C GLU A 6 -5.75 0.38 -15.60
N ALA A 7 -6.09 1.21 -16.59
CA ALA A 7 -5.75 2.64 -16.55
C ALA A 7 -6.58 3.38 -15.50
N LEU A 8 -7.66 2.78 -14.98
CA LEU A 8 -8.48 3.38 -13.94
C LEU A 8 -7.78 3.34 -12.58
N HIS A 9 -7.52 4.51 -12.01
CA HIS A 9 -6.86 4.63 -10.71
C HIS A 9 -7.57 3.83 -9.61
N GLY A 10 -6.83 2.93 -8.96
CA GLY A 10 -7.31 2.07 -7.88
C GLY A 10 -7.84 0.70 -8.32
N ILE A 11 -7.78 0.37 -9.61
CA ILE A 11 -7.91 -1.01 -10.10
C ILE A 11 -6.53 -1.67 -10.08
N GLY A 12 -6.37 -2.69 -9.24
CA GLY A 12 -5.15 -3.52 -9.21
C GLY A 12 -5.20 -4.66 -10.24
N PRO A 13 -4.07 -5.36 -10.48
CA PRO A 13 -3.97 -6.43 -11.48
C PRO A 13 -5.06 -7.51 -11.33
N ARG A 14 -5.26 -8.01 -10.11
CA ARG A 14 -6.29 -9.02 -9.81
C ARG A 14 -7.71 -8.55 -10.09
N GLN A 15 -8.00 -7.27 -9.82
CA GLN A 15 -9.32 -6.70 -10.08
C GLN A 15 -9.54 -6.52 -11.58
N ALA A 16 -8.50 -6.11 -12.31
CA ALA A 16 -8.54 -6.05 -13.76
C ALA A 16 -8.75 -7.43 -14.39
N GLU A 17 -8.06 -8.47 -13.91
CA GLU A 17 -8.27 -9.86 -14.33
C GLU A 17 -9.73 -10.28 -14.16
N ILE A 18 -10.30 -10.10 -12.96
CA ILE A 18 -11.74 -10.36 -12.72
C ILE A 18 -12.61 -9.60 -13.71
N LEU A 19 -12.35 -8.32 -13.97
CA LEU A 19 -13.18 -7.56 -14.91
C LEU A 19 -13.05 -8.09 -16.35
N ARG A 20 -11.85 -8.47 -16.78
CA ARG A 20 -11.61 -9.06 -18.11
C ARG A 20 -12.28 -10.41 -18.27
N ASP A 21 -12.27 -11.26 -17.24
CA ASP A 21 -12.95 -12.56 -17.25
C ASP A 21 -14.46 -12.42 -17.49
N TYR A 22 -15.03 -11.27 -17.10
CA TYR A 22 -16.42 -10.90 -17.34
C TYR A 22 -16.62 -10.00 -18.58
N GLY A 23 -15.62 -9.89 -19.46
CA GLY A 23 -15.69 -9.13 -20.72
C GLY A 23 -15.54 -7.61 -20.57
N ILE A 24 -15.19 -7.12 -19.39
CA ILE A 24 -15.08 -5.69 -19.08
C ILE A 24 -13.63 -5.24 -19.27
N HIS A 25 -13.25 -4.97 -20.52
CA HIS A 25 -11.86 -4.62 -20.87
C HIS A 25 -11.58 -3.11 -20.87
N ARG A 26 -12.62 -2.27 -20.86
CA ARG A 26 -12.51 -0.81 -21.03
C ARG A 26 -13.27 -0.06 -19.94
N VAL A 27 -12.78 1.13 -19.59
CA VAL A 27 -13.42 2.02 -18.62
C VAL A 27 -14.86 2.37 -19.04
N GLY A 28 -15.10 2.57 -20.34
CA GLY A 28 -16.45 2.82 -20.85
C GLY A 28 -17.42 1.66 -20.61
N LEU A 29 -16.95 0.41 -20.73
CA LEU A 29 -17.77 -0.77 -20.41
C LEU A 29 -18.05 -0.83 -18.92
N LEU A 30 -17.03 -0.62 -18.09
CA LEU A 30 -17.19 -0.61 -16.64
C LEU A 30 -18.19 0.46 -16.17
N ALA A 31 -18.21 1.64 -16.80
CA ALA A 31 -19.15 2.71 -16.52
C ALA A 31 -20.62 2.35 -16.85
N ALA A 32 -20.82 1.50 -17.87
CA ALA A 32 -22.14 1.02 -18.30
C ALA A 32 -22.67 -0.12 -17.42
N VAL A 33 -21.80 -0.84 -16.71
CA VAL A 33 -22.21 -1.94 -15.82
C VAL A 33 -22.95 -1.38 -14.59
N PRO A 34 -24.08 -1.99 -14.20
CA PRO A 34 -24.80 -1.59 -12.98
C PRO A 34 -23.88 -1.62 -11.76
N PRO A 35 -23.90 -0.58 -10.88
CA PRO A 35 -23.02 -0.51 -9.72
C PRO A 35 -23.10 -1.73 -8.80
N ALA A 36 -24.28 -2.35 -8.67
CA ALA A 36 -24.48 -3.56 -7.89
C ALA A 36 -23.67 -4.76 -8.46
N THR A 37 -23.59 -4.87 -9.79
CA THR A 37 -22.80 -5.92 -10.46
C THR A 37 -21.31 -5.70 -10.22
N VAL A 38 -20.81 -4.47 -10.36
CA VAL A 38 -19.40 -4.15 -10.09
C VAL A 38 -19.04 -4.44 -8.63
N GLN A 39 -19.92 -4.12 -7.69
CA GLN A 39 -19.77 -4.46 -6.27
C GLN A 39 -19.71 -5.97 -6.02
N ARG A 40 -20.49 -6.76 -6.74
CA ARG A 40 -20.46 -8.23 -6.63
C ARG A 40 -19.14 -8.82 -7.17
N LEU A 41 -18.60 -8.23 -8.24
CA LEU A 41 -17.34 -8.68 -8.85
C LEU A 41 -16.11 -8.29 -8.02
N LEU A 42 -16.05 -7.05 -7.55
CA LEU A 42 -14.85 -6.48 -6.92
C LEU A 42 -14.92 -6.37 -5.39
N GLY A 43 -16.06 -6.73 -4.81
CA GLY A 43 -16.39 -6.51 -3.40
C GLY A 43 -16.99 -5.13 -3.13
N GLY A 44 -17.69 -4.98 -2.00
CA GLY A 44 -18.56 -3.83 -1.74
C GLY A 44 -17.89 -2.46 -1.89
N ARG A 45 -16.85 -2.15 -1.09
CA ARG A 45 -16.21 -0.83 -1.14
C ARG A 45 -15.43 -0.59 -2.43
N ALA A 46 -14.67 -1.58 -2.88
CA ALA A 46 -13.84 -1.47 -4.06
C ALA A 46 -14.67 -1.34 -5.33
N GLY A 47 -15.75 -2.12 -5.46
CA GLY A 47 -16.64 -2.06 -6.60
C GLY A 47 -17.46 -0.78 -6.67
N ARG A 48 -17.90 -0.22 -5.54
CA ARG A 48 -18.50 1.13 -5.52
C ARG A 48 -17.52 2.18 -6.07
N THR A 49 -16.32 2.19 -5.50
CA THR A 49 -15.26 3.14 -5.90
C THR A 49 -14.91 3.00 -7.39
N ALA A 50 -14.82 1.77 -7.90
CA ALA A 50 -14.56 1.50 -9.31
C ALA A 50 -15.68 1.99 -10.22
N ALA A 51 -16.94 1.74 -9.84
CA ALA A 51 -18.10 2.17 -10.61
C ALA A 51 -18.24 3.70 -10.65
N ASP A 52 -17.98 4.39 -9.54
CA ASP A 52 -17.98 5.86 -9.47
C ASP A 52 -16.86 6.45 -10.31
N ARG A 53 -15.62 5.95 -10.15
CA ARG A 53 -14.47 6.44 -10.92
C ARG A 53 -14.59 6.18 -12.41
N ALA A 54 -15.18 5.06 -12.82
CA ALA A 54 -15.44 4.78 -14.24
C ALA A 54 -16.39 5.82 -14.86
N ARG A 55 -17.26 6.45 -14.06
CA ARG A 55 -18.15 7.55 -14.44
C ARG A 55 -17.54 8.95 -14.19
N GLY A 56 -16.27 9.02 -13.79
CA GLY A 56 -15.59 10.28 -13.46
C GLY A 56 -16.00 10.88 -12.12
N ILE A 57 -16.65 10.11 -11.24
CA ILE A 57 -17.10 10.56 -9.92
C ILE A 57 -16.01 10.20 -8.90
N ASP A 58 -15.35 11.22 -8.34
CA ASP A 58 -14.46 11.09 -7.20
C ASP A 58 -14.69 12.25 -6.22
N PRO A 59 -15.43 12.04 -5.12
CA PRO A 59 -15.82 13.12 -4.21
C PRO A 59 -14.68 13.54 -3.25
N ARG A 60 -13.48 12.96 -3.36
CA ARG A 60 -12.38 13.26 -2.45
C ARG A 60 -11.96 14.73 -2.62
N PRO A 61 -11.97 15.54 -1.55
CA PRO A 61 -11.50 16.90 -1.64
C PRO A 61 -9.99 16.92 -1.86
N VAL A 62 -9.51 17.98 -2.51
CA VAL A 62 -8.08 18.29 -2.52
C VAL A 62 -7.71 18.74 -1.12
N VAL A 63 -6.87 17.96 -0.44
CA VAL A 63 -6.36 18.28 0.89
C VAL A 63 -4.88 18.65 0.78
N PRO A 64 -4.39 19.63 1.56
CA PRO A 64 -2.96 19.87 1.69
C PRO A 64 -2.25 18.58 2.06
N ARG A 65 -1.09 18.33 1.43
CA ARG A 65 -0.34 17.10 1.67
C ARG A 65 0.16 17.07 3.12
N THR A 66 -0.44 16.23 3.94
CA THR A 66 0.04 15.96 5.29
C THR A 66 1.26 15.03 5.23
N LEU A 67 2.12 15.13 6.24
CA LEU A 67 3.22 14.18 6.39
C LEU A 67 2.66 12.77 6.59
N PRO A 68 3.35 11.73 6.07
CA PRO A 68 2.88 10.35 6.24
C PRO A 68 2.68 10.01 7.72
N PRO A 69 1.65 9.20 8.07
CA PRO A 69 1.35 8.83 9.45
C PRO A 69 2.39 7.89 10.07
N ALA A 70 3.29 7.35 9.24
CA ALA A 70 4.36 6.47 9.66
C ALA A 70 5.69 6.83 8.97
N ALA A 71 6.79 6.50 9.63
CA ALA A 71 8.14 6.55 9.10
C ALA A 71 8.76 5.16 9.21
N THR A 72 9.48 4.72 8.19
CA THR A 72 10.10 3.40 8.14
C THR A 72 11.46 3.53 7.49
N VAL A 73 12.44 2.88 8.10
CA VAL A 73 13.78 2.66 7.54
C VAL A 73 14.01 1.17 7.48
N ARG A 74 14.80 0.72 6.51
CA ARG A 74 15.08 -0.70 6.30
C ARG A 74 16.50 -0.85 5.79
N HIS A 75 17.18 -1.89 6.26
CA HIS A 75 18.41 -2.36 5.68
C HIS A 75 18.21 -3.79 5.15
N THR A 76 18.80 -4.09 3.99
CA THR A 76 18.89 -5.45 3.45
C THR A 76 20.37 -5.75 3.28
N PHE A 77 20.84 -6.83 3.92
CA PHE A 77 22.21 -7.27 3.81
C PHE A 77 22.47 -7.90 2.44
N ASP A 78 23.69 -7.73 1.92
CA ASP A 78 24.10 -8.28 0.62
C ASP A 78 24.08 -9.81 0.59
N HIS A 79 24.33 -10.44 1.75
CA HIS A 79 24.19 -11.87 1.97
C HIS A 79 23.52 -12.13 3.33
N HIS A 80 23.03 -13.34 3.52
CA HIS A 80 22.43 -13.73 4.81
C HIS A 80 23.50 -13.74 5.90
N ILE A 81 23.25 -12.98 6.97
CA ILE A 81 24.16 -12.90 8.11
C ILE A 81 23.60 -13.63 9.33
N LEU A 82 24.49 -14.31 10.07
CA LEU A 82 24.20 -14.93 11.36
C LEU A 82 24.92 -14.23 12.52
N ASP A 83 25.82 -13.28 12.22
CA ASP A 83 26.51 -12.51 13.24
C ASP A 83 25.55 -11.54 13.94
N GLY A 84 25.24 -11.85 15.20
CA GLY A 84 24.40 -11.01 16.04
C GLY A 84 24.99 -9.64 16.32
N ALA A 85 26.31 -9.46 16.31
CA ALA A 85 26.94 -8.17 16.53
C ALA A 85 26.68 -7.23 15.33
N ALA A 86 26.93 -7.69 14.11
CA ALA A 86 26.60 -6.96 12.88
C ALA A 86 25.10 -6.59 12.79
N VAL A 87 24.20 -7.52 13.14
CA VAL A 87 22.75 -7.25 13.17
C VAL A 87 22.41 -6.14 14.16
N ARG A 88 22.97 -6.18 15.38
CA ARG A 88 22.71 -5.16 16.40
C ARG A 88 23.27 -3.79 16.01
N ALA A 89 24.46 -3.75 15.42
CA ALA A 89 25.06 -2.51 14.92
C ALA A 89 24.19 -1.87 13.84
N THR A 90 23.72 -2.67 12.88
CA THR A 90 22.82 -2.21 11.81
C THR A 90 21.47 -1.74 12.36
N LEU A 91 20.92 -2.44 13.35
CA LEU A 91 19.68 -2.03 14.01
C LEU A 91 19.85 -0.68 14.71
N LEU A 92 20.98 -0.46 15.39
CA LEU A 92 21.28 0.82 16.03
C LEU A 92 21.34 1.96 15.01
N ASP A 93 22.01 1.75 13.88
CA ASP A 93 22.06 2.72 12.79
C ASP A 93 20.66 3.05 12.24
N LEU A 94 19.82 2.03 12.00
CA LEU A 94 18.43 2.24 11.59
C LEU A 94 17.63 3.05 12.63
N VAL A 95 17.82 2.80 13.92
CA VAL A 95 17.15 3.58 14.98
C VAL A 95 17.58 5.05 14.94
N VAL A 96 18.87 5.33 14.73
CA VAL A 96 19.38 6.70 14.56
C VAL A 96 18.77 7.37 13.34
N GLN A 97 18.78 6.69 12.18
CA GLN A 97 18.17 7.22 10.95
C GLN A 97 16.68 7.52 11.12
N LEU A 98 15.93 6.61 11.76
CA LEU A 98 14.50 6.80 12.03
C LEU A 98 14.27 8.00 12.96
N GLY A 99 15.08 8.14 14.01
CA GLY A 99 15.01 9.28 14.93
C GLY A 99 15.28 10.61 14.23
N LEU A 100 16.29 10.68 13.37
CA LEU A 100 16.58 11.87 12.56
C LEU A 100 15.42 12.20 11.61
N LEU A 101 14.84 11.20 10.96
CA LEU A 101 13.70 11.38 10.05
C LEU A 101 12.47 11.92 10.80
N LEU A 102 12.17 11.37 11.98
CA LEU A 102 11.05 11.81 12.80
C LEU A 102 11.24 13.25 13.30
N ARG A 103 12.45 13.63 13.73
CA ARG A 103 12.78 15.01 14.15
C ARG A 103 12.63 16.00 13.00
N ARG A 104 13.11 15.66 11.80
CA ARG A 104 12.93 16.50 10.59
C ARG A 104 11.46 16.71 10.22
N ARG A 105 10.60 15.75 10.58
CA ARG A 105 9.16 15.80 10.34
C ARG A 105 8.38 16.42 11.50
N ASP A 106 9.03 16.79 12.60
CA ASP A 106 8.39 17.19 13.84
C ASP A 106 7.30 16.19 14.29
N GLN A 107 7.61 14.89 14.19
CA GLN A 107 6.69 13.79 14.51
C GLN A 107 7.18 12.98 15.70
N ALA A 108 6.26 12.69 16.63
CA ALA A 108 6.47 11.75 17.73
C ALA A 108 5.70 10.44 17.47
N PRO A 109 6.36 9.27 17.47
CA PRO A 109 5.69 7.99 17.26
C PRO A 109 4.92 7.57 18.51
N ARG A 110 3.73 6.99 18.33
CA ARG A 110 2.94 6.35 19.41
C ARG A 110 3.27 4.88 19.62
N ALA A 111 3.93 4.28 18.63
CA ALA A 111 4.36 2.89 18.63
C ALA A 111 5.56 2.71 17.70
N LEU A 112 6.36 1.68 17.97
CA LEU A 112 7.47 1.24 17.13
C LEU A 112 7.24 -0.21 16.73
N THR A 113 7.51 -0.52 15.46
CA THR A 113 7.43 -1.87 14.91
C THR A 113 8.81 -2.27 14.38
N LEU A 114 9.31 -3.42 14.84
CA LEU A 114 10.50 -4.06 14.29
C LEU A 114 10.09 -5.23 13.42
N THR A 115 10.53 -5.22 12.17
CA THR A 115 10.34 -6.32 11.22
C THR A 115 11.68 -6.96 10.91
N LEU A 116 11.77 -8.29 11.07
CA LEU A 116 12.89 -9.12 10.64
C LEU A 116 12.42 -10.03 9.50
N ARG A 117 13.25 -10.19 8.47
CA ARG A 117 13.03 -11.14 7.39
C ARG A 117 14.19 -12.11 7.33
N PHE A 118 13.90 -13.40 7.43
CA PHE A 118 14.89 -14.47 7.43
C PHE A 118 15.08 -15.04 6.03
N ALA A 119 16.20 -15.75 5.82
CA ALA A 119 16.56 -16.35 4.54
C ALA A 119 15.47 -17.28 3.98
N GLY A 120 14.77 -18.01 4.84
CA GLY A 120 13.66 -18.91 4.46
C GLY A 120 12.35 -18.20 4.08
N GLY A 121 12.37 -16.88 3.85
CA GLY A 121 11.17 -16.09 3.50
C GLY A 121 10.28 -15.77 4.70
N THR A 122 10.49 -16.40 5.85
CA THR A 122 9.75 -16.12 7.08
C THR A 122 9.98 -14.69 7.56
N ARG A 123 8.91 -14.05 8.02
CA ARG A 123 8.93 -12.72 8.62
C ARG A 123 8.55 -12.81 10.09
N TRP A 124 9.33 -12.14 10.93
CA TRP A 124 8.96 -11.89 12.33
C TRP A 124 8.73 -10.41 12.51
N GLU A 125 7.68 -10.06 13.26
CA GLU A 125 7.33 -8.68 13.53
C GLU A 125 6.90 -8.51 14.98
N LYS A 126 7.35 -7.43 15.61
CA LYS A 126 6.89 -7.05 16.94
C LYS A 126 6.66 -5.56 17.02
N THR A 127 5.52 -5.18 17.59
CA THR A 127 5.13 -3.80 17.82
C THR A 127 5.09 -3.51 19.32
N ARG A 128 5.62 -2.35 19.73
CA ARG A 128 5.55 -1.84 21.09
C ARG A 128 4.98 -0.43 21.09
N ARG A 129 3.97 -0.18 21.93
CA ARG A 129 3.50 1.18 22.21
C ARG A 129 4.47 1.90 23.14
N LEU A 130 4.67 3.19 22.90
CA LEU A 130 5.55 4.06 23.68
C LEU A 130 4.77 4.79 24.76
#